data_AF-A0A4Z2F9E7-F1
#
_entry.id   AF-A0A4Z2F9E7-F1
#
_cell.length_a   1.000
_cell.length_b   1.000
_cell.length_c   1.000
_cell.angle_alpha   90.00
_cell.angle_beta   90.00
_cell.angle_gamma   90.00
#
_symmetry.space_group_name_H-M   'P 1'
#
loop_
_entity.id
_entity.type
_entity.pdbx_description
1 polymer ?
#
loop_
_entity_poly.entity_id
_entity_poly.type
_entity_poly.pdbx_seq_one_letter_code
_entity_poly.pdbx_strand_id
1 'polypeptide(L)'
;MCEYYMKAGTLVAMCEYYMKAGTLVAMCEYYMKAGPLVAMCEYYMKAGPLVAMCEYYMKAGTLVAMCEYYMKAGTLVAMLAMCEYYMKAGPLVAMCEYYMTRARTFVAICEYYMTRARTLVAMCEYYMKAGTLVAMCEYYMTRARTLEAMRE
;
A
#
# COMPACT_ATOMS: atom_id res chain seq x y z
N MET A 1 22.92 17.44 -2.64
CA MET A 1 22.02 17.43 -1.47
C MET A 1 21.32 18.77 -1.43
N CYS A 2 20.01 18.80 -1.18
CA CYS A 2 19.21 20.03 -1.09
C CYS A 2 18.50 20.07 0.26
N GLU A 3 18.44 21.23 0.90
CA GLU A 3 17.73 21.39 2.16
C GLU A 3 16.23 21.57 1.89
N TYR A 4 15.84 22.65 1.20
CA TYR A 4 14.42 23.05 1.17
C TYR A 4 13.60 22.51 0.00
N TYR A 5 14.01 22.76 -1.24
CA TYR A 5 13.20 22.45 -2.41
C TYR A 5 14.05 22.03 -3.60
N MET A 6 13.79 20.84 -4.13
CA MET A 6 14.43 20.32 -5.33
C MET A 6 13.39 19.87 -6.37
N LYS A 7 13.61 20.31 -7.62
CA LYS A 7 13.01 19.68 -8.80
C LYS A 7 14.11 18.97 -9.59
N ALA A 8 14.11 17.65 -9.58
CA ALA A 8 15.17 16.84 -10.17
C ALA A 8 14.68 16.01 -11.35
N GLY A 9 15.50 16.01 -12.41
CA GLY A 9 15.45 15.07 -13.55
C GLY A 9 16.78 14.33 -13.75
N THR A 10 17.63 14.30 -12.72
CA THR A 10 18.94 13.64 -12.72
C THR A 10 18.82 12.14 -12.45
N LEU A 11 19.92 11.40 -12.51
CA LEU A 11 19.93 9.97 -12.21
C LEU A 11 19.58 9.68 -10.74
N VAL A 12 20.19 10.45 -9.83
CA VAL A 12 19.99 10.38 -8.38
C VAL A 12 19.69 11.77 -7.83
N ALA A 13 18.79 11.86 -6.86
CA ALA A 13 18.43 13.10 -6.17
C ALA A 13 18.22 12.85 -4.67
N MET A 14 18.68 13.79 -3.83
CA MET A 14 18.52 13.78 -2.37
C MET A 14 18.11 15.16 -1.86
N CYS A 15 17.05 15.23 -1.06
CA CYS A 15 16.51 16.47 -0.50
C CYS A 15 15.92 16.25 0.90
N GLU A 16 16.08 17.18 1.83
CA GLU A 16 15.48 17.04 3.18
C GLU A 16 13.97 17.31 3.12
N TYR A 17 13.55 18.52 2.73
CA TYR A 17 12.16 18.94 2.89
C TYR A 17 11.23 18.55 1.73
N TYR A 18 11.50 19.04 0.52
CA TYR A 18 10.58 18.87 -0.60
C TYR A 18 11.30 18.46 -1.88
N MET A 19 10.88 17.33 -2.44
CA MET A 19 11.36 16.86 -3.73
C MET A 19 10.24 16.59 -4.73
N LYS A 20 10.39 17.15 -5.94
CA LYS A 20 9.67 16.70 -7.13
C LYS A 20 10.64 16.01 -8.09
N ALA A 21 10.58 14.69 -8.17
CA ALA A 21 11.54 13.88 -8.91
C ALA A 21 10.89 13.07 -10.04
N GLY A 22 11.52 13.14 -11.21
CA GLY A 22 11.35 12.18 -12.32
C GLY A 22 12.69 11.52 -12.65
N THR A 23 13.37 11.01 -11.61
CA THR A 23 14.75 10.50 -11.65
C THR A 23 14.78 8.96 -11.72
N LEU A 24 15.96 8.33 -11.68
CA LEU A 24 16.02 6.87 -11.52
C LEU A 24 15.86 6.49 -10.04
N VAL A 25 16.55 7.21 -9.17
CA VAL A 25 16.49 7.08 -7.70
C VAL A 25 16.22 8.45 -7.07
N ALA A 26 15.33 8.49 -6.09
CA ALA A 26 15.03 9.68 -5.28
C ALA A 26 14.96 9.33 -3.80
N MET A 27 15.59 10.13 -2.94
CA MET A 27 15.49 10.03 -1.49
C MET A 27 15.07 11.39 -0.89
N CYS A 28 14.09 11.39 0.00
CA CYS A 28 13.65 12.62 0.66
C CYS A 28 13.12 12.37 2.07
N GLU A 29 13.45 13.19 3.05
CA GLU A 29 12.97 12.98 4.43
C GLU A 29 11.47 13.29 4.52
N TYR A 30 11.08 14.53 4.22
CA TYR A 30 9.72 15.00 4.54
C TYR A 30 8.68 14.74 3.46
N TYR A 31 8.89 15.27 2.26
CA TYR A 31 7.88 15.25 1.22
C TYR A 31 8.44 14.95 -0.15
N MET A 32 7.95 13.86 -0.75
CA MET A 32 8.29 13.50 -2.12
C MET A 32 7.06 13.38 -3.01
N LYS A 33 7.11 14.07 -4.15
CA LYS A 33 6.25 13.79 -5.32
C LYS A 33 7.08 13.17 -6.42
N ALA A 34 6.93 11.86 -6.59
CA ALA A 34 7.86 11.03 -7.32
C ALA A 34 7.18 10.29 -8.49
N GLY A 35 7.81 10.30 -9.67
CA GLY A 35 7.65 9.26 -10.70
C GLY A 35 8.94 8.53 -11.10
N PRO A 36 9.92 8.28 -10.20
CA PRO A 36 11.18 7.63 -10.55
C PRO A 36 11.05 6.10 -10.74
N LEU A 37 12.15 5.37 -10.91
CA LEU A 37 12.12 3.90 -10.84
C LEU A 37 12.06 3.44 -9.36
N VAL A 38 12.84 4.07 -8.50
CA VAL A 38 12.88 3.84 -7.03
C VAL A 38 12.73 5.15 -6.28
N ALA A 39 11.83 5.17 -5.28
CA ALA A 39 11.66 6.29 -4.36
C ALA A 39 11.70 5.82 -2.90
N MET A 40 12.41 6.54 -2.05
CA MET A 40 12.42 6.35 -0.59
C MET A 40 12.07 7.68 0.10
N CYS A 41 11.15 7.65 1.08
CA CYS A 41 10.81 8.84 1.85
C CYS A 41 10.36 8.53 3.27
N GLU A 42 10.78 9.27 4.27
CA GLU A 42 10.39 8.98 5.66
C GLU A 42 8.92 9.35 5.89
N TYR A 43 8.55 10.62 5.70
CA TYR A 43 7.24 11.10 6.17
C TYR A 43 6.11 10.97 5.16
N TYR A 44 6.25 11.53 3.96
CA TYR A 44 5.15 11.60 3.02
C TYR A 44 5.60 11.40 1.58
N MET A 45 5.04 10.36 0.96
CA MET A 45 5.25 10.08 -0.45
C MET A 45 3.94 10.09 -1.24
N LYS A 46 3.93 10.87 -2.33
CA LYS A 46 2.95 10.71 -3.43
C LYS A 46 3.68 10.17 -4.65
N ALA A 47 3.50 8.89 -4.92
CA ALA A 47 4.37 8.11 -5.77
C ALA A 47 3.61 7.45 -6.93
N GLY A 48 4.16 7.56 -8.14
CA GLY A 48 3.94 6.62 -9.25
C GLY A 48 5.19 5.87 -9.76
N PRO A 49 6.24 5.59 -8.95
CA PRO A 49 7.40 4.81 -9.40
C PRO A 49 7.13 3.32 -9.58
N LEU A 50 8.14 2.57 -10.01
CA LEU A 50 8.10 1.10 -10.04
C LEU A 50 8.16 0.54 -8.61
N VAL A 51 9.06 1.08 -7.77
CA VAL A 51 9.22 0.72 -6.35
C VAL A 51 9.15 1.99 -5.48
N ALA A 52 8.33 1.96 -4.44
CA ALA A 52 8.24 3.00 -3.42
C ALA A 52 8.36 2.41 -2.02
N MET A 53 9.16 3.05 -1.16
CA MET A 53 9.25 2.77 0.27
C MET A 53 9.00 4.05 1.07
N CYS A 54 8.13 3.99 2.08
CA CYS A 54 7.90 5.13 2.95
C CYS A 54 7.52 4.72 4.37
N GLU A 55 8.07 5.36 5.40
CA GLU A 55 7.76 4.97 6.79
C GLU A 55 6.32 5.37 7.15
N TYR A 56 5.99 6.65 7.09
CA TYR A 56 4.74 7.14 7.68
C TYR A 56 3.54 7.12 6.73
N TYR A 57 3.66 7.72 5.55
CA TYR A 57 2.50 7.93 4.69
C TYR A 57 2.80 7.80 3.21
N MET A 58 2.15 6.82 2.58
CA MET A 58 2.25 6.60 1.15
C MET A 58 0.91 6.71 0.43
N LYS A 59 0.87 7.53 -0.63
CA LYS A 59 -0.12 7.43 -1.71
C LYS A 59 0.57 6.85 -2.94
N ALA A 60 0.34 5.57 -3.20
CA ALA A 60 0.99 4.82 -4.27
C ALA A 60 0.04 4.54 -5.44
N GLY A 61 0.53 4.80 -6.64
CA GLY A 61 0.10 4.18 -7.89
C GLY A 61 1.29 3.50 -8.56
N THR A 62 2.02 2.70 -7.79
CA THR A 62 3.33 2.10 -8.15
C THR A 62 3.17 0.63 -8.52
N LEU A 63 4.24 -0.09 -8.89
CA LEU A 63 4.17 -1.54 -9.09
C LEU A 63 4.34 -2.30 -7.77
N VAL A 64 5.30 -1.85 -6.95
CA VAL A 64 5.56 -2.31 -5.59
C VAL A 64 5.52 -1.11 -4.63
N ALA A 65 4.80 -1.26 -3.52
CA ALA A 65 4.71 -0.26 -2.46
C ALA A 65 4.92 -0.92 -1.09
N MET A 66 5.80 -0.33 -0.28
CA MET A 66 6.05 -0.73 1.11
C MET A 66 5.85 0.48 2.00
N CYS A 67 5.05 0.36 3.06
CA CYS A 67 4.91 1.46 4.02
C CYS A 67 4.60 0.97 5.43
N GLU A 68 5.26 1.48 6.46
CA GLU A 68 5.03 1.00 7.83
C GLU A 68 3.63 1.42 8.33
N TYR A 69 3.35 2.72 8.37
CA TYR A 69 2.17 3.21 9.10
C TYR A 69 0.91 3.30 8.24
N TYR A 70 0.96 3.98 7.10
CA TYR A 70 -0.25 4.30 6.37
C TYR A 70 -0.08 4.27 4.85
N MET A 71 -0.82 3.38 4.21
CA MET A 71 -0.83 3.26 2.76
C MET A 71 -2.22 3.48 2.14
N LYS A 72 -2.26 4.35 1.12
CA LYS A 72 -3.34 4.45 0.13
C LYS A 72 -2.81 3.98 -1.23
N ALA A 73 -3.09 2.74 -1.60
CA ALA A 73 -2.73 2.17 -2.89
C ALA A 73 -3.91 2.28 -3.88
N GLY A 74 -3.66 2.88 -5.05
CA GLY A 74 -4.62 3.03 -6.15
C GLY A 74 -4.75 1.76 -7.02
N THR A 75 -5.83 1.71 -7.80
CA THR A 75 -6.42 0.47 -8.36
C THR A 75 -5.84 -0.10 -9.66
N LEU A 76 -4.77 0.45 -10.25
CA LEU A 76 -4.42 0.05 -11.63
C LEU A 76 -2.97 -0.32 -11.91
N VAL A 77 -2.03 -0.06 -10.99
CA VAL A 77 -0.60 -0.33 -11.25
C VAL A 77 0.07 -1.13 -10.13
N ALA A 78 -0.46 -1.07 -8.91
CA ALA A 78 0.12 -1.78 -7.78
C ALA A 78 -0.15 -3.27 -7.90
N MET A 79 0.89 -4.01 -8.24
CA MET A 79 0.92 -5.46 -8.17
C MET A 79 0.93 -5.88 -6.71
N LEU A 80 1.80 -5.24 -5.91
CA LEU A 80 2.05 -5.65 -4.54
C LEU A 80 2.14 -4.43 -3.61
N ALA A 81 1.34 -4.47 -2.55
CA ALA A 81 1.34 -3.48 -1.49
C ALA A 81 1.51 -4.18 -0.14
N MET A 82 2.46 -3.73 0.67
CA MET A 82 2.63 -4.20 2.05
C MET A 82 2.61 -3.03 3.01
N CYS A 83 1.85 -3.15 4.10
CA CYS A 83 1.81 -2.14 5.13
C CYS A 83 1.58 -2.73 6.52
N GLU A 84 2.29 -2.29 7.54
CA GLU A 84 2.11 -2.85 8.88
C GLU A 84 0.76 -2.40 9.45
N TYR A 85 0.55 -1.10 9.62
CA TYR A 85 -0.57 -0.61 10.43
C TYR A 85 -1.89 -0.44 9.67
N TYR A 86 -1.90 0.37 8.61
CA TYR A 86 -3.15 0.71 7.95
C TYR A 86 -3.02 0.77 6.43
N MET A 87 -3.82 -0.07 5.77
CA MET A 87 -3.92 -0.07 4.32
C MET A 87 -5.34 0.21 3.83
N LYS A 88 -5.43 1.13 2.88
CA LYS A 88 -6.57 1.24 1.97
C LYS A 88 -6.14 0.80 0.57
N ALA A 89 -6.61 -0.38 0.17
CA ALA A 89 -6.02 -1.15 -0.92
C ALA A 89 -6.91 -1.23 -2.17
N GLY A 90 -6.36 -0.88 -3.33
CA GLY A 90 -6.83 -1.34 -4.65
C GLY A 90 -5.87 -2.18 -5.53
N PRO A 91 -4.70 -2.66 -5.07
CA PRO A 91 -3.73 -3.41 -5.90
C PRO A 91 -4.22 -4.80 -6.31
N LEU A 92 -3.44 -5.55 -7.09
CA LEU A 92 -3.66 -6.99 -7.31
C LEU A 92 -3.52 -7.79 -6.01
N VAL A 93 -2.42 -7.58 -5.27
CA VAL A 93 -2.12 -8.23 -4.00
C VAL A 93 -1.88 -7.17 -2.92
N ALA A 94 -2.56 -7.32 -1.80
CA ALA A 94 -2.39 -6.49 -0.62
C ALA A 94 -2.13 -7.35 0.62
N MET A 95 -1.11 -6.98 1.39
CA MET A 95 -0.80 -7.56 2.68
C MET A 95 -0.75 -6.46 3.74
N CYS A 96 -1.41 -6.65 4.87
CA CYS A 96 -1.34 -5.69 5.97
C CYS A 96 -1.46 -6.36 7.33
N GLU A 97 -0.65 -6.02 8.32
CA GLU A 97 -0.72 -6.68 9.63
C GLU A 97 -2.02 -6.28 10.36
N TYR A 98 -2.21 -5.00 10.65
CA TYR A 98 -3.27 -4.58 11.56
C TYR A 98 -4.61 -4.29 10.90
N TYR A 99 -4.68 -3.34 9.97
CA TYR A 99 -5.96 -2.84 9.44
C TYR A 99 -5.97 -2.69 7.93
N MET A 100 -6.78 -3.51 7.26
CA MET A 100 -7.07 -3.38 5.84
C MET A 100 -8.52 -2.94 5.60
N THR A 101 -8.70 -1.85 4.84
CA THR A 101 -10.03 -1.32 4.52
C THR A 101 -10.25 -1.11 3.03
N ARG A 102 -11.49 -1.34 2.58
CA ARG A 102 -11.93 -1.15 1.18
C ARG A 102 -11.01 -1.86 0.17
N ALA A 103 -10.52 -3.04 0.51
CA ALA A 103 -9.71 -3.86 -0.37
C ALA A 103 -10.51 -4.21 -1.64
N ARG A 104 -10.10 -3.67 -2.78
CA ARG A 104 -10.60 -4.06 -4.11
C ARG A 104 -9.45 -4.66 -4.89
N THR A 105 -9.07 -5.86 -4.48
CA THR A 105 -7.86 -6.55 -4.91
C THR A 105 -8.19 -7.96 -5.40
N PHE A 106 -7.26 -8.65 -6.04
CA PHE A 106 -7.45 -10.08 -6.30
C PHE A 106 -7.24 -10.87 -5.01
N VAL A 107 -6.13 -10.59 -4.32
CA VAL A 107 -5.77 -11.22 -3.05
C VAL A 107 -5.61 -10.15 -1.99
N ALA A 108 -6.22 -10.38 -0.82
CA ALA A 108 -6.03 -9.56 0.37
C ALA A 108 -5.70 -10.48 1.55
N ILE A 109 -4.61 -10.18 2.25
CA ILE A 109 -4.20 -10.87 3.47
C ILE A 109 -4.08 -9.83 4.56
N CYS A 110 -4.71 -10.06 5.71
CA CYS A 110 -4.54 -9.19 6.87
C CYS A 110 -4.63 -9.93 8.18
N GLU A 111 -3.70 -9.75 9.13
CA GLU A 111 -3.72 -10.53 10.37
C GLU A 111 -4.93 -10.15 11.23
N TYR A 112 -5.08 -8.87 11.58
CA TYR A 112 -6.10 -8.49 12.56
C TYR A 112 -7.46 -8.12 11.96
N TYR A 113 -7.56 -7.05 11.17
CA TYR A 113 -8.87 -6.50 10.79
C TYR A 113 -8.97 -6.21 9.30
N MET A 114 -9.87 -6.94 8.63
CA MET A 114 -10.22 -6.70 7.24
C MET A 114 -11.67 -6.25 7.08
N THR A 115 -11.89 -5.06 6.51
CA THR A 115 -13.25 -4.53 6.28
C THR A 115 -13.51 -4.11 4.84
N ARG A 116 -14.71 -4.47 4.35
CA ARG A 116 -15.19 -4.15 3.00
C ARG A 116 -14.25 -4.68 1.90
N ALA A 117 -13.73 -5.88 2.09
CA ALA A 117 -13.02 -6.60 1.05
C ALA A 117 -14.01 -7.00 -0.06
N ARG A 118 -13.69 -6.61 -1.30
CA ARG A 118 -14.31 -7.05 -2.54
C ARG A 118 -13.19 -7.61 -3.40
N THR A 119 -12.82 -8.84 -3.08
CA THR A 119 -11.65 -9.53 -3.62
C THR A 119 -12.02 -10.93 -4.10
N LEU A 120 -11.14 -11.55 -4.87
CA LEU A 120 -11.31 -12.94 -5.27
C LEU A 120 -11.03 -13.85 -4.07
N VAL A 121 -9.89 -13.62 -3.39
CA VAL A 121 -9.50 -14.30 -2.16
C VAL A 121 -9.25 -13.27 -1.06
N ALA A 122 -9.79 -13.53 0.14
CA ALA A 122 -9.46 -12.79 1.35
C ALA A 122 -9.09 -13.77 2.46
N MET A 123 -7.99 -13.48 3.16
CA MET A 123 -7.53 -14.22 4.34
C MET A 123 -7.36 -13.23 5.49
N CYS A 124 -7.91 -13.55 6.66
CA CYS A 124 -7.70 -12.75 7.85
C CYS A 124 -7.79 -13.56 9.13
N GLU A 125 -6.87 -13.41 10.07
CA GLU A 125 -6.90 -14.23 11.29
C GLU A 125 -8.07 -13.80 12.18
N TYR A 126 -8.12 -12.54 12.60
CA TYR A 126 -9.00 -12.15 13.69
C TYR A 126 -10.41 -11.71 13.27
N TYR A 127 -10.55 -10.72 12.38
CA TYR A 127 -11.86 -10.19 12.01
C TYR A 127 -11.97 -9.87 10.54
N MET A 128 -12.98 -10.46 9.88
CA MET A 128 -13.28 -10.19 8.50
C MET A 128 -14.74 -9.76 8.28
N LYS A 129 -14.90 -8.69 7.49
CA LYS A 129 -16.16 -8.29 6.87
C LYS A 129 -16.01 -8.14 5.36
N ALA A 130 -16.36 -9.19 4.61
CA ALA A 130 -15.96 -9.36 3.22
C ALA A 130 -17.09 -9.83 2.30
N GLY A 131 -17.17 -9.27 1.10
CA GLY A 131 -17.96 -9.83 -0.01
C GLY A 131 -17.01 -10.29 -1.10
N THR A 132 -16.48 -11.50 -0.96
CA THR A 132 -15.40 -12.06 -1.80
C THR A 132 -15.83 -13.38 -2.43
N LEU A 133 -15.05 -13.97 -3.35
CA LEU A 133 -15.38 -15.30 -3.88
C LEU A 133 -15.06 -16.37 -2.82
N VAL A 134 -13.83 -16.31 -2.30
CA VAL A 134 -13.29 -17.16 -1.24
C VAL A 134 -12.92 -16.28 -0.04
N ALA A 135 -13.29 -16.71 1.17
CA ALA A 135 -12.90 -16.08 2.42
C ALA A 135 -12.48 -17.11 3.45
N MET A 136 -11.32 -16.89 4.08
CA MET A 136 -10.84 -17.64 5.23
C MET A 136 -10.62 -16.71 6.41
N CYS A 137 -11.17 -17.08 7.58
CA CYS A 137 -10.88 -16.37 8.81
C CYS A 137 -11.05 -17.27 10.04
N GLU A 138 -10.13 -17.17 10.99
CA GLU A 138 -10.09 -18.02 12.18
C GLU A 138 -11.15 -17.57 13.20
N TYR A 139 -11.09 -16.31 13.65
CA TYR A 139 -11.88 -15.91 14.81
C TYR A 139 -13.29 -15.42 14.45
N TYR A 140 -13.45 -14.40 13.61
CA TYR A 140 -14.75 -13.75 13.41
C TYR A 140 -15.03 -13.29 11.98
N MET A 141 -16.11 -13.80 11.39
CA MET A 141 -16.59 -13.41 10.06
C MET A 141 -18.00 -12.83 10.11
N THR A 142 -18.17 -11.59 9.61
CA THR A 142 -19.50 -11.02 9.38
C THR A 142 -19.77 -10.75 7.92
N ARG A 143 -20.84 -11.38 7.43
CA ARG A 143 -21.48 -11.11 6.13
C ARG A 143 -20.62 -11.54 4.94
N ALA A 144 -20.66 -12.83 4.63
CA ALA A 144 -20.02 -13.39 3.45
C ALA A 144 -21.05 -13.49 2.30
N ARG A 145 -20.87 -12.70 1.23
CA ARG A 145 -21.43 -13.06 -0.09
C ARG A 145 -20.35 -13.86 -0.81
N THR A 146 -20.01 -15.03 -0.26
CA THR A 146 -18.92 -15.88 -0.72
C THR A 146 -19.46 -17.16 -1.31
N LEU A 147 -18.79 -17.67 -2.34
CA LEU A 147 -19.05 -19.03 -2.82
C LEU A 147 -18.54 -20.03 -1.79
N GLU A 148 -17.40 -19.74 -1.17
CA GLU A 148 -16.77 -20.60 -0.16
C GLU A 148 -16.28 -19.74 1.02
N ALA A 149 -16.81 -20.01 2.21
CA ALA A 149 -16.33 -19.43 3.46
C ALA A 149 -15.86 -20.56 4.38
N MET A 150 -14.58 -20.54 4.74
CA MET A 150 -14.00 -21.49 5.69
C MET A 150 -13.65 -20.76 6.97
N ARG A 151 -14.10 -21.34 8.09
CA ARG A 151 -13.70 -20.99 9.44
C ARG A 151 -13.05 -22.23 10.02
N GLU A 152 -11.81 -22.11 10.46
CA GLU A 152 -11.15 -23.11 11.31
C GLU A 152 -11.64 -22.96 12.76
#